data_AF-A0AB35KS25-F1
#
_entry.id   AF-A0AB35KS25-F1
#
_cell.length_a   1.000
_cell.length_b   1.000
_cell.length_c   1.000
_cell.angle_alpha   90.00
_cell.angle_beta   90.00
_cell.angle_gamma   90.00
#
_symmetry.space_group_name_H-M   'P 1'
#
loop_
_entity.id
_entity.type
_entity.pdbx_description
1 polymer ?
#
loop_
_entity_poly.entity_id
_entity_poly.type
_entity_poly.pdbx_seq_one_letter_code
_entity_poly.pdbx_strand_id
1 'polypeptide(L)'
;MSKQKDQFIALLGELFQLNQPELDFGLYRILHARSAQIKAFIDTELGSEIDAHFAEQSQSNAHDSLEAARVKVAETLGEDAFLPTGELKPEYRGTKVGKEFELAQQQARDGGGVLADDAQVYEHLYRFFSRYYDKGDFMSKRYFVAENDSRAAPYAVPYDGREVMLHWANKDQYYIKSSEALSNFTFDLSTAQAKEQGQQSGFDFQPAQASPLKVHFRLAAAAEGEHNNVKEGQERFFIIHDSQALQLEVNDQGQTELVVQFDYRPDTEKSGQAATWQQKRLAEAEQVIGDQLAKLASATQQLSNSATQQLSNSATQHFTFASTH
;
A
#
# COMPACT_ATOMS: atom_id res chain seq x y z
N MET A 1 19.04 9.25 15.16
CA MET A 1 17.67 8.97 14.72
C MET A 1 16.80 8.81 15.97
N SER A 2 15.65 9.48 16.05
CA SER A 2 14.73 9.33 17.18
C SER A 2 13.91 8.06 17.02
N LYS A 3 13.57 7.39 18.11
CA LYS A 3 12.76 6.15 18.11
C LYS A 3 11.41 6.32 17.41
N GLN A 4 10.83 7.52 17.49
CA GLN A 4 9.55 7.88 16.88
C GLN A 4 9.64 7.93 15.35
N LYS A 5 10.77 8.40 14.81
CA LYS A 5 11.02 8.42 13.37
C LYS A 5 11.06 7.01 12.80
N ASP A 6 11.77 6.09 13.44
CA ASP A 6 11.85 4.69 13.00
C ASP A 6 10.48 4.00 13.00
N GLN A 7 9.64 4.28 14.02
CA GLN A 7 8.27 3.76 14.10
C GLN A 7 7.38 4.31 12.98
N PHE A 8 7.52 5.58 12.63
CA PHE A 8 6.78 6.18 11.54
C PHE A 8 7.19 5.62 10.16
N ILE A 9 8.50 5.47 9.92
CA ILE A 9 9.03 4.86 8.70
C ILE A 9 8.52 3.41 8.54
N ALA A 10 8.53 2.63 9.62
CA ALA A 10 7.98 1.28 9.60
C ALA A 10 6.48 1.26 9.25
N LEU A 11 5.69 2.18 9.83
CA LEU A 11 4.27 2.33 9.53
C LEU A 11 4.03 2.66 8.05
N LEU A 12 4.84 3.54 7.44
CA LEU A 12 4.74 3.84 6.02
C LEU A 12 5.01 2.61 5.15
N GLY A 13 5.99 1.78 5.53
CA GLY A 13 6.28 0.53 4.84
C GLY A 13 5.08 -0.43 4.81
N GLU A 14 4.38 -0.57 5.95
CA GLU A 14 3.12 -1.33 6.03
C GLU A 14 2.00 -0.69 5.20
N LEU A 15 1.88 0.63 5.26
CA LEU A 15 0.83 1.39 4.60
C LEU A 15 0.84 1.23 3.08
N PHE A 16 2.04 1.30 2.49
CA PHE A 16 2.24 1.12 1.06
C PHE A 16 2.25 -0.36 0.63
N GLN A 17 2.13 -1.31 1.57
CA GLN A 17 2.10 -2.76 1.32
C GLN A 17 3.29 -3.24 0.46
N LEU A 18 4.43 -2.55 0.53
CA LEU A 18 5.63 -2.87 -0.28
C LEU A 18 6.25 -4.23 0.08
N ASN A 19 5.81 -4.80 1.18
CA ASN A 19 6.17 -6.11 1.72
C ASN A 19 5.24 -7.24 1.26
N GLN A 20 4.24 -6.98 0.41
CA GLN A 20 3.33 -8.00 -0.13
C GLN A 20 3.58 -8.25 -1.63
N PRO A 21 4.63 -9.03 -2.00
CA PRO A 21 5.03 -9.26 -3.40
C PRO A 21 3.97 -9.99 -4.24
N GLU A 22 2.92 -10.51 -3.61
CA GLU A 22 1.81 -11.23 -4.23
C GLU A 22 0.79 -10.28 -4.89
N LEU A 23 0.77 -8.98 -4.53
CA LEU A 23 -0.13 -7.99 -5.15
C LEU A 23 0.46 -7.42 -6.46
N ASP A 24 0.45 -8.19 -7.55
CA ASP A 24 0.92 -7.70 -8.88
C ASP A 24 -0.21 -7.28 -9.83
N PHE A 25 -1.01 -6.29 -9.42
CA PHE A 25 -2.12 -5.80 -10.25
C PHE A 25 -2.45 -4.33 -9.96
N GLY A 26 -3.19 -3.68 -10.87
CA GLY A 26 -3.63 -2.29 -10.73
C GLY A 26 -2.50 -1.30 -10.38
N LEU A 27 -2.75 -0.43 -9.39
CA LEU A 27 -1.74 0.52 -8.87
C LEU A 27 -0.56 -0.20 -8.21
N TYR A 28 -0.78 -1.37 -7.60
CA TYR A 28 0.28 -2.14 -6.92
C TYR A 28 1.34 -2.65 -7.90
N ARG A 29 1.00 -2.92 -9.17
CA ARG A 29 2.00 -3.20 -10.20
C ARG A 29 2.98 -2.05 -10.41
N ILE A 30 2.48 -0.81 -10.39
CA ILE A 30 3.31 0.40 -10.52
C ILE A 30 4.16 0.59 -9.26
N LEU A 31 3.54 0.42 -8.08
CA LEU A 31 4.23 0.51 -6.80
C LEU A 31 5.33 -0.56 -6.67
N HIS A 32 5.07 -1.80 -7.11
CA HIS A 32 6.04 -2.89 -7.10
C HIS A 32 7.17 -2.69 -8.10
N ALA A 33 6.87 -2.25 -9.32
CA ALA A 33 7.89 -1.91 -10.32
C ALA A 33 8.89 -0.86 -9.81
N ARG A 34 8.43 0.02 -8.90
CA ARG A 34 9.27 1.04 -8.24
C ARG A 34 9.51 0.76 -6.76
N SER A 35 9.22 -0.45 -6.27
CA SER A 35 9.27 -0.76 -4.83
C SER A 35 10.64 -0.49 -4.24
N ALA A 36 11.70 -0.83 -4.97
CA ALA A 36 13.08 -0.54 -4.56
C ALA A 36 13.34 0.96 -4.42
N GLN A 37 12.81 1.79 -5.32
CA GLN A 37 12.94 3.25 -5.27
C GLN A 37 12.11 3.85 -4.14
N ILE A 38 10.87 3.41 -3.98
CA ILE A 38 9.97 3.88 -2.91
C ILE A 38 10.55 3.48 -1.54
N LYS A 39 11.08 2.26 -1.42
CA LYS A 39 11.72 1.79 -0.20
C LYS A 39 13.00 2.57 0.09
N ALA A 40 13.86 2.79 -0.90
CA ALA A 40 15.04 3.64 -0.73
C ALA A 40 14.65 5.05 -0.27
N PHE A 41 13.61 5.63 -0.87
CA PHE A 41 13.09 6.94 -0.48
C PHE A 41 12.63 6.93 0.98
N ILE A 42 11.76 6.00 1.38
CA ILE A 42 11.22 5.90 2.74
C ILE A 42 12.34 5.64 3.78
N ASP A 43 13.27 4.74 3.48
CA ASP A 43 14.31 4.31 4.41
C ASP A 43 15.43 5.34 4.57
N THR A 44 15.77 6.11 3.52
CA THR A 44 16.96 6.98 3.50
C THR A 44 16.67 8.44 3.16
N GLU A 45 15.90 8.72 2.11
CA GLU A 45 15.74 10.09 1.59
C GLU A 45 14.73 10.89 2.41
N LEU A 46 13.55 10.32 2.69
CA LEU A 46 12.47 10.95 3.46
C LEU A 46 12.97 11.40 4.83
N GLY A 47 13.74 10.53 5.50
CA GLY A 47 14.33 10.87 6.78
C GLY A 47 15.28 12.07 6.67
N SER A 48 16.07 12.15 5.61
CA SER A 48 17.02 13.25 5.41
C SER A 48 16.33 14.57 5.02
N GLU A 49 15.27 14.53 4.21
CA GLU A 49 14.49 15.70 3.83
C GLU A 49 13.78 16.30 5.05
N ILE A 50 13.19 15.44 5.89
CA ILE A 50 12.53 15.91 7.11
C ILE A 50 13.53 16.56 8.06
N ASP A 51 14.70 15.94 8.27
CA ASP A 51 15.75 16.50 9.13
C ASP A 51 16.27 17.84 8.58
N ALA A 52 16.39 17.98 7.25
CA ALA A 52 16.79 19.22 6.61
C ALA A 52 15.77 20.35 6.82
N HIS A 53 14.47 20.06 6.66
CA HIS A 53 13.41 21.03 6.90
C HIS A 53 13.33 21.48 8.36
N PHE A 54 13.49 20.55 9.31
CA PHE A 54 13.53 20.91 10.73
C PHE A 54 14.77 21.71 11.10
N ALA A 55 15.92 21.43 10.49
CA ALA A 55 17.13 22.23 10.70
C ALA A 55 16.95 23.68 10.21
N GLU A 56 16.37 23.87 9.01
CA GLU A 56 16.05 25.21 8.49
C GLU A 56 15.09 25.98 9.41
N GLN A 57 14.03 25.32 9.87
CA GLN A 57 13.06 25.92 10.80
C GLN A 57 13.70 26.25 12.16
N SER A 58 14.58 25.38 12.68
CA SER A 58 15.31 25.59 13.93
C SER A 58 16.22 26.80 13.86
N GLN A 59 16.93 26.97 12.74
CA GLN A 59 17.79 28.11 12.49
C GLN A 59 17.00 29.41 12.43
N SER A 60 15.86 29.43 11.72
CA SER A 60 14.98 30.61 11.67
C SER A 60 14.47 30.98 13.06
N ASN A 61 13.94 30.01 13.82
CA ASN A 61 13.44 30.24 15.17
C ASN A 61 14.55 30.74 16.12
N ALA A 62 15.76 30.20 16.01
CA ALA A 62 16.90 30.64 16.80
C ALA A 62 17.29 32.09 16.45
N HIS A 63 17.28 32.46 15.17
CA HIS A 63 17.53 33.83 14.73
C HIS A 63 16.47 34.81 15.26
N ASP A 64 15.18 34.45 15.17
CA ASP A 64 14.08 35.27 15.70
C ASP A 64 14.19 35.44 17.23
N SER A 65 14.55 34.36 17.94
CA SER A 65 14.77 34.41 19.38
C SER A 65 15.95 35.30 19.78
N LEU A 66 17.02 35.32 18.98
CA LEU A 66 18.17 36.20 19.18
C LEU A 66 17.80 37.66 18.98
N GLU A 67 17.04 37.98 17.92
CA GLU A 67 16.56 39.34 17.67
C GLU A 67 15.62 39.80 18.80
N ALA A 68 14.68 38.95 19.24
CA ALA A 68 13.80 39.25 20.37
C ALA A 68 14.58 39.46 21.68
N ALA A 69 15.61 38.63 21.95
CA ALA A 69 16.49 38.81 23.10
C ALA A 69 17.28 40.12 23.01
N ARG A 70 17.72 40.51 21.80
CA ARG A 70 18.42 41.79 21.57
C ARG A 70 17.52 42.98 21.89
N VAL A 71 16.27 42.97 21.41
CA VAL A 71 15.28 44.01 21.69
C VAL A 71 15.05 44.12 23.21
N LYS A 72 14.84 42.99 23.89
CA LYS A 72 14.60 42.96 25.33
C LYS A 72 15.76 43.52 26.15
N VAL A 73 16.99 43.25 25.73
CA VAL A 73 18.19 43.86 26.34
C VAL A 73 18.21 45.37 26.10
N ALA A 74 17.95 45.83 24.87
CA ALA A 74 17.92 47.26 24.56
C ALA A 74 16.84 48.02 25.34
N GLU A 75 15.65 47.44 25.50
CA GLU A 75 14.55 48.03 26.28
C GLU A 75 14.85 48.08 27.78
N THR A 76 15.53 47.07 28.33
CA THR A 76 15.76 46.95 29.78
C THR A 76 17.04 47.66 30.24
N LEU A 77 18.10 47.61 29.44
CA LEU A 77 19.45 48.07 29.79
C LEU A 77 19.92 49.26 28.92
N GLY A 78 19.13 49.66 27.91
CA GLY A 78 19.49 50.71 26.95
C GLY A 78 20.33 50.18 25.78
N GLU A 79 20.33 50.93 24.66
CA GLU A 79 21.13 50.57 23.47
C GLU A 79 22.64 50.55 23.74
N ASP A 80 23.10 51.29 24.77
CA ASP A 80 24.48 51.32 25.22
C ASP A 80 24.96 50.00 25.86
N ALA A 81 24.07 49.01 26.06
CA ALA A 81 24.44 47.70 26.59
C ALA A 81 25.30 46.87 25.61
N PHE A 82 25.29 47.24 24.32
CA PHE A 82 26.01 46.55 23.25
C PHE A 82 27.33 47.23 22.89
N LEU A 83 28.30 46.42 22.47
CA LEU A 83 29.53 46.87 21.82
C LEU A 83 29.26 47.15 20.33
N PRO A 84 30.11 47.94 19.64
CA PRO A 84 30.01 48.14 18.19
C PRO A 84 30.09 46.84 17.36
N THR A 85 30.60 45.76 17.96
CA THR A 85 30.65 44.41 17.39
C THR A 85 29.32 43.66 17.47
N GLY A 86 28.29 44.23 18.13
CA GLY A 86 27.00 43.57 18.38
C GLY A 86 27.01 42.62 19.57
N GLU A 87 28.14 42.49 20.29
CA GLU A 87 28.23 41.67 21.50
C GLU A 87 27.85 42.45 22.76
N LEU A 88 27.32 41.75 23.76
CA LEU A 88 26.96 42.34 25.04
C LEU A 88 28.21 42.73 25.84
N LYS A 89 28.23 43.95 26.39
CA LYS A 89 29.33 44.40 27.26
C LYS A 89 29.47 43.47 28.47
N PRO A 90 30.72 43.18 28.93
CA PRO A 90 30.97 42.22 30.02
C PRO A 90 30.19 42.50 31.30
N GLU A 91 29.94 43.78 31.59
CA GLU A 91 29.23 44.27 32.77
C GLU A 91 27.76 43.79 32.84
N TYR A 92 27.12 43.57 31.68
CA TYR A 92 25.71 43.20 31.59
C TYR A 92 25.48 41.69 31.42
N ARG A 93 26.52 40.90 31.17
CA ARG A 93 26.44 39.42 31.01
C ARG A 93 25.93 38.71 32.27
N GLY A 94 26.15 39.29 33.44
CA GLY A 94 25.64 38.76 34.71
C GLY A 94 24.13 38.92 34.90
N THR A 95 23.48 39.80 34.15
CA THR A 95 22.04 40.11 34.28
C THR A 95 21.17 39.02 33.68
N LYS A 96 19.90 38.94 34.10
CA LYS A 96 18.96 37.94 33.58
C LYS A 96 18.78 38.06 32.06
N VAL A 97 18.58 39.27 31.55
CA VAL A 97 18.43 39.55 30.11
C VAL A 97 19.73 39.32 29.33
N GLY A 98 20.89 39.59 29.94
CA GLY A 98 22.18 39.31 29.32
C GLY A 98 22.47 37.82 29.15
N LYS A 99 22.12 37.01 30.15
CA LYS A 99 22.21 35.54 30.05
C LYS A 99 21.25 34.96 29.01
N GLU A 100 20.02 35.48 28.94
CA GLU A 100 19.04 35.09 27.92
C GLU A 100 19.57 35.41 26.50
N PHE A 101 20.21 36.58 26.31
CA PHE A 101 20.84 36.94 25.04
C PHE A 101 22.04 36.08 24.68
N GLU A 102 22.95 35.78 25.63
CA GLU A 102 24.09 34.89 25.37
C GLU A 102 23.63 33.47 25.00
N LEU A 103 22.58 32.96 25.65
CA LEU A 103 22.00 31.67 25.32
C LEU A 103 21.39 31.67 23.90
N ALA A 104 20.61 32.70 23.56
CA ALA A 104 20.03 32.84 22.22
C ALA A 104 21.12 32.99 21.14
N GLN A 105 22.21 33.69 21.45
CA GLN A 105 23.35 33.83 20.54
C GLN A 105 24.08 32.50 20.33
N GLN A 106 24.26 31.70 21.38
CA GLN A 106 24.81 30.34 21.26
C GLN A 106 23.89 29.46 20.41
N GLN A 107 22.58 29.46 20.68
CA GLN A 107 21.60 28.68 19.91
C GLN A 107 21.57 29.08 18.43
N ALA A 108 21.67 30.36 18.09
CA ALA A 108 21.73 30.82 16.71
C ALA A 108 23.06 30.42 16.02
N ARG A 109 24.19 30.40 16.75
CA ARG A 109 25.49 29.95 16.24
C ARG A 109 25.56 28.45 16.03
N ASP A 110 24.94 27.68 16.92
CA ASP A 110 24.91 26.22 16.87
C ASP A 110 23.83 25.68 15.92
N GLY A 111 23.11 26.55 15.20
CA GLY A 111 22.15 26.18 14.17
C GLY A 111 20.75 25.84 14.68
N GLY A 112 20.40 26.25 15.90
CA GLY A 112 19.20 25.81 16.60
C GLY A 112 19.38 24.37 17.12
N GLY A 113 19.07 24.13 18.40
CA GLY A 113 19.10 22.77 18.95
C GLY A 113 18.05 21.87 18.29
N VAL A 114 18.15 20.55 18.50
CA VAL A 114 17.08 19.61 18.11
C VAL A 114 15.76 20.13 18.68
N LEU A 115 14.77 20.38 17.82
CA LEU A 115 13.49 20.86 18.29
C LEU A 115 12.90 19.77 19.20
N ALA A 116 12.49 20.16 20.40
CA ALA A 116 11.69 19.29 21.26
C ALA A 116 10.39 18.83 20.57
N ASP A 117 10.01 19.51 19.48
CA ASP A 117 8.83 19.24 18.67
C ASP A 117 9.04 18.19 17.58
N ASP A 118 10.28 17.83 17.16
CA ASP A 118 10.49 16.84 16.09
C ASP A 118 9.87 15.49 16.46
N ALA A 119 10.16 15.02 17.67
CA ALA A 119 9.60 13.79 18.20
C ALA A 119 8.07 13.86 18.34
N GLN A 120 7.51 15.04 18.62
CA GLN A 120 6.06 15.25 18.69
C GLN A 120 5.42 15.22 17.30
N VAL A 121 6.08 15.77 16.28
CA VAL A 121 5.58 15.72 14.90
C VAL A 121 5.55 14.27 14.41
N TYR A 122 6.62 13.50 14.60
CA TYR A 122 6.63 12.08 14.24
C TYR A 122 5.55 11.28 14.99
N GLU A 123 5.37 11.57 16.29
CA GLU A 123 4.29 10.96 17.08
C GLU A 123 2.89 11.34 16.54
N HIS A 124 2.68 12.59 16.14
CA HIS A 124 1.41 13.05 15.56
C HIS A 124 1.14 12.38 14.20
N LEU A 125 2.15 12.30 13.33
CA LEU A 125 2.05 11.62 12.05
C LEU A 125 1.74 10.13 12.25
N TYR A 126 2.49 9.46 13.12
CA TYR A 126 2.25 8.07 13.47
C TYR A 126 0.82 7.85 13.97
N ARG A 127 0.36 8.66 14.95
CA ARG A 127 -1.00 8.57 15.50
C ARG A 127 -2.07 8.83 14.44
N PHE A 128 -1.83 9.77 13.52
CA PHE A 128 -2.75 10.07 12.44
C PHE A 128 -2.88 8.86 11.51
N PHE A 129 -1.78 8.42 10.89
CA PHE A 129 -1.82 7.35 9.90
C PHE A 129 -2.28 6.02 10.51
N SER A 130 -1.78 5.64 11.68
CA SER A 130 -2.18 4.38 12.36
C SER A 130 -3.66 4.36 12.76
N ARG A 131 -4.26 5.53 13.01
CA ARG A 131 -5.69 5.61 13.34
C ARG A 131 -6.56 5.36 12.11
N TYR A 132 -6.23 5.99 11.00
CA TYR A 132 -7.06 5.99 9.80
C TYR A 132 -6.78 4.79 8.90
N TYR A 133 -5.59 4.20 8.97
CA TYR A 133 -5.23 2.99 8.24
C TYR A 133 -5.69 1.72 8.97
N ASP A 134 -6.32 0.81 8.24
CA ASP A 134 -6.68 -0.51 8.74
C ASP A 134 -6.69 -1.53 7.58
N LYS A 135 -5.81 -2.54 7.64
CA LYS A 135 -5.73 -3.66 6.68
C LYS A 135 -5.77 -3.23 5.20
N GLY A 136 -5.00 -2.20 4.86
CA GLY A 136 -4.88 -1.73 3.48
C GLY A 136 -5.94 -0.73 3.04
N ASP A 137 -6.80 -0.28 3.95
CA ASP A 137 -7.84 0.70 3.70
C ASP A 137 -7.70 1.93 4.60
N PHE A 138 -8.07 3.10 4.08
CA PHE A 138 -8.17 4.33 4.84
C PHE A 138 -9.63 4.59 5.23
N MET A 139 -9.90 4.40 6.51
CA MET A 139 -11.24 4.56 7.08
C MET A 139 -11.47 6.00 7.48
N SER A 140 -12.59 6.59 7.08
CA SER A 140 -13.00 7.91 7.58
C SER A 140 -13.50 7.77 9.03
N LYS A 141 -12.59 7.99 9.99
CA LYS A 141 -12.96 8.04 11.42
C LYS A 141 -13.25 9.48 11.81
N ARG A 142 -14.26 9.68 12.67
CA ARG A 142 -14.41 10.98 13.33
C ARG A 142 -13.14 11.25 14.13
N TYR A 143 -12.67 12.49 14.12
CA TYR A 143 -11.66 12.96 15.07
C TYR A 143 -12.32 13.01 16.45
N PHE A 144 -12.41 11.85 17.09
CA PHE A 144 -12.42 11.79 18.53
C PHE A 144 -10.95 11.77 18.90
N VAL A 145 -10.50 12.74 19.69
CA VAL A 145 -9.44 12.46 20.68
C VAL A 145 -9.82 11.14 21.39
N ALA A 146 -8.91 10.43 22.05
CA ALA A 146 -9.31 9.26 22.84
C ALA A 146 -10.36 9.63 23.90
N GLU A 147 -11.62 9.67 23.48
CA GLU A 147 -12.80 10.13 24.17
C GLU A 147 -13.66 8.89 24.18
N ASN A 148 -13.57 8.20 25.30
CA ASN A 148 -14.60 7.29 25.74
C ASN A 148 -15.96 8.01 25.74
N ASP A 149 -17.06 7.26 25.82
CA ASP A 149 -18.45 7.76 25.82
C ASP A 149 -18.73 8.94 26.78
N SER A 150 -17.80 9.25 27.67
CA SER A 150 -17.88 10.30 28.69
C SER A 150 -17.07 11.58 28.40
N ARG A 151 -16.29 11.69 27.32
CA ARG A 151 -15.37 12.84 27.12
C ARG A 151 -15.36 13.48 25.73
N ALA A 152 -16.39 13.30 24.90
CA ALA A 152 -16.40 13.90 23.55
C ALA A 152 -16.26 15.44 23.57
N ALA A 153 -15.27 16.02 22.88
CA ALA A 153 -15.14 17.46 22.72
C ALA A 153 -16.31 18.00 21.87
N PRO A 154 -17.03 19.04 22.33
CA PRO A 154 -18.17 19.58 21.60
C PRO A 154 -17.70 20.24 20.29
N TYR A 155 -18.26 19.81 19.16
CA TYR A 155 -18.01 20.42 17.85
C TYR A 155 -19.21 21.30 17.45
N ALA A 156 -18.93 22.47 16.89
CA ALA A 156 -19.95 23.39 16.42
C ALA A 156 -20.33 23.08 14.97
N VAL A 157 -21.63 22.95 14.69
CA VAL A 157 -22.15 22.87 13.34
C VAL A 157 -22.72 24.25 12.96
N PRO A 158 -22.26 24.89 11.87
CA PRO A 158 -22.87 26.12 11.40
C PRO A 158 -24.35 25.85 11.05
N TYR A 159 -25.24 26.59 11.71
CA TYR A 159 -26.69 26.41 11.65
C TYR A 159 -27.36 27.77 11.42
N ASP A 160 -28.30 27.82 10.48
CA ASP A 160 -28.93 29.05 10.00
C ASP A 160 -30.34 29.27 10.58
N GLY A 161 -30.74 28.50 11.61
CA GLY A 161 -32.01 28.69 12.33
C GLY A 161 -33.20 27.87 11.79
N ARG A 162 -32.97 26.94 10.85
CA ARG A 162 -34.04 26.07 10.28
C ARG A 162 -34.56 25.04 11.28
N GLU A 163 -35.87 24.86 11.37
CA GLU A 163 -36.50 23.93 12.33
C GLU A 163 -35.87 22.52 12.40
N VAL A 164 -35.37 21.99 11.29
CA VAL A 164 -34.59 20.74 11.24
C VAL A 164 -33.26 20.94 10.51
N MET A 165 -32.16 20.49 11.12
CA MET A 165 -30.84 20.40 10.48
C MET A 165 -30.25 19.00 10.68
N LEU A 166 -29.97 18.33 9.57
CA LEU A 166 -29.29 17.03 9.53
C LEU A 166 -27.83 17.27 9.15
N HIS A 167 -26.90 16.83 10.00
CA HIS A 167 -25.47 16.91 9.73
C HIS A 167 -24.84 15.53 9.78
N TRP A 168 -24.26 15.10 8.66
CA TRP A 168 -23.46 13.89 8.64
C TRP A 168 -22.13 14.15 9.34
N ALA A 169 -21.84 13.33 10.34
CA ALA A 169 -20.59 13.35 11.09
C ALA A 169 -19.32 13.25 10.22
N ASN A 170 -19.43 12.63 9.05
CA ASN A 170 -18.33 12.42 8.09
C ASN A 170 -18.48 13.29 6.85
N LYS A 171 -19.23 14.40 6.93
CA LYS A 171 -19.37 15.36 5.83
C LYS A 171 -17.98 15.81 5.38
N ASP A 172 -17.76 15.82 4.06
CA ASP A 172 -16.48 16.14 3.40
C ASP A 172 -15.33 15.14 3.66
N GLN A 173 -15.61 13.98 4.25
CA GLN A 173 -14.68 12.85 4.29
C GLN A 173 -14.95 11.90 3.14
N TYR A 174 -14.01 11.80 2.20
CA TYR A 174 -14.09 10.89 1.06
C TYR A 174 -13.47 9.54 1.41
N TYR A 175 -14.25 8.47 1.26
CA TYR A 175 -13.75 7.10 1.28
C TYR A 175 -13.35 6.70 -0.15
N ILE A 176 -12.11 6.29 -0.35
CA ILE A 176 -11.63 5.78 -1.63
C ILE A 176 -11.44 4.28 -1.46
N LYS A 177 -12.39 3.49 -1.97
CA LYS A 177 -12.29 2.03 -1.95
C LYS A 177 -11.34 1.58 -3.07
N SER A 178 -10.14 1.18 -2.71
CA SER A 178 -9.17 0.59 -3.64
C SER A 178 -9.60 -0.81 -4.15
N SER A 179 -10.62 -1.43 -3.55
CA SER A 179 -11.09 -2.77 -3.88
C SER A 179 -11.76 -2.90 -5.25
N GLU A 180 -12.19 -1.82 -5.91
CA GLU A 180 -12.76 -1.91 -7.26
C GLU A 180 -11.73 -2.42 -8.29
N ALA A 181 -10.43 -2.25 -8.00
CA ALA A 181 -9.34 -2.74 -8.85
C ALA A 181 -8.73 -4.08 -8.38
N LEU A 182 -9.16 -4.65 -7.24
CA LEU A 182 -8.59 -5.88 -6.66
C LEU A 182 -9.36 -7.17 -7.02
N SER A 183 -10.22 -7.14 -8.04
CA SER A 183 -11.03 -8.30 -8.44
C SER A 183 -10.28 -9.30 -9.33
N ASN A 184 -9.11 -8.93 -9.86
CA ASN A 184 -8.36 -9.70 -10.84
C ASN A 184 -6.87 -9.77 -10.50
N PHE A 185 -6.32 -10.98 -10.44
CA PHE A 185 -4.88 -11.23 -10.34
C PHE A 185 -4.41 -11.97 -11.59
N THR A 186 -3.32 -11.51 -12.22
CA THR A 186 -2.83 -12.10 -13.47
C THR A 186 -1.35 -12.40 -13.35
N PHE A 187 -0.92 -13.56 -13.80
CA PHE A 187 0.51 -13.85 -13.98
C PHE A 187 0.78 -14.61 -15.28
N ASP A 188 2.03 -14.54 -15.73
CA ASP A 188 2.52 -15.26 -16.90
C ASP A 188 3.23 -16.53 -16.44
N LEU A 189 2.74 -17.70 -16.89
CA LEU A 189 3.28 -19.01 -16.53
C LEU A 189 4.75 -19.16 -16.91
N SER A 190 5.19 -18.57 -18.01
CA SER A 190 6.59 -18.65 -18.45
C SER A 190 7.53 -17.94 -17.47
N THR A 191 7.09 -16.80 -16.95
CA THR A 191 7.85 -16.02 -15.96
C THR A 191 7.82 -16.65 -14.57
N ALA A 192 6.71 -17.30 -14.20
CA ALA A 192 6.56 -18.01 -12.94
C ALA A 192 7.49 -19.23 -12.88
N GLN A 193 7.51 -20.04 -13.94
CA GLN A 193 8.41 -21.20 -14.06
C GLN A 193 9.89 -20.81 -13.99
N ALA A 194 10.27 -19.69 -14.63
CA ALA A 194 11.64 -19.17 -14.58
C ALA A 194 12.07 -18.73 -13.17
N LYS A 195 11.14 -18.28 -12.31
CA LYS A 195 11.43 -17.90 -10.91
C LYS A 195 11.59 -19.12 -10.00
N GLU A 196 10.77 -20.16 -10.18
CA GLU A 196 10.86 -21.39 -9.37
C GLU A 196 12.13 -22.21 -9.65
N GLN A 197 12.63 -22.19 -10.89
CA GLN A 197 13.84 -22.92 -11.28
C GLN A 197 15.14 -22.26 -10.80
N GLY A 198 15.06 -21.04 -10.24
CA GLY A 198 16.21 -20.22 -9.88
C GLY A 198 16.99 -19.74 -11.11
N GLN A 199 17.57 -18.54 -11.05
CA GLN A 199 18.52 -18.12 -12.09
C GLN A 199 19.74 -19.04 -12.06
N GLN A 200 19.74 -20.11 -12.83
CA GLN A 200 20.95 -20.87 -13.11
C GLN A 200 21.82 -20.01 -14.03
N SER A 201 22.82 -19.37 -13.42
CA SER A 201 23.94 -18.75 -14.12
C SER A 201 24.65 -19.81 -14.97
N GLY A 202 24.45 -19.74 -16.30
CA GLY A 202 25.24 -20.46 -17.28
C GLY A 202 24.54 -21.68 -17.89
N PHE A 203 24.32 -21.60 -19.21
CA PHE A 203 23.59 -22.51 -20.11
C PHE A 203 22.10 -22.19 -20.28
N ASP A 204 21.89 -21.26 -21.22
CA ASP A 204 20.63 -20.84 -21.81
C ASP A 204 19.99 -22.01 -22.57
N PHE A 205 19.28 -22.90 -21.87
CA PHE A 205 18.27 -23.75 -22.51
C PHE A 205 17.02 -22.90 -22.66
N GLN A 206 16.92 -22.19 -23.78
CA GLN A 206 15.69 -21.52 -24.19
C GLN A 206 14.53 -22.52 -24.11
N PRO A 207 13.52 -22.30 -23.24
CA PRO A 207 12.31 -23.09 -23.32
C PRO A 207 11.71 -22.81 -24.70
N ALA A 208 11.58 -23.89 -25.49
CA ALA A 208 11.06 -23.86 -26.85
C ALA A 208 9.80 -23.00 -26.90
N GLN A 209 9.74 -22.04 -27.83
CA GLN A 209 8.64 -21.14 -28.16
C GLN A 209 7.27 -21.58 -27.62
N ALA A 210 7.05 -21.39 -26.32
CA ALA A 210 5.75 -21.58 -25.70
C ALA A 210 5.12 -20.20 -25.73
N SER A 211 4.01 -20.07 -26.46
CA SER A 211 3.19 -18.86 -26.38
C SER A 211 2.91 -18.58 -24.90
N PRO A 212 3.22 -17.37 -24.39
CA PRO A 212 3.03 -17.05 -22.98
C PRO A 212 1.56 -17.21 -22.63
N LEU A 213 1.23 -18.28 -21.90
CA LEU A 213 -0.12 -18.50 -21.42
C LEU A 213 -0.29 -17.70 -20.14
N LYS A 214 -1.06 -16.60 -20.22
CA LYS A 214 -1.44 -15.82 -19.05
C LYS A 214 -2.53 -16.54 -18.29
N VAL A 215 -2.41 -16.57 -16.98
CA VAL A 215 -3.42 -17.08 -16.06
C VAL A 215 -4.01 -15.92 -15.29
N HIS A 216 -5.34 -15.81 -15.31
CA HIS A 216 -6.12 -14.80 -14.61
C HIS A 216 -6.94 -15.45 -13.52
N PHE A 217 -6.84 -14.94 -12.31
CA PHE A 217 -7.70 -15.26 -11.19
C PHE A 217 -8.74 -14.15 -11.11
N ARG A 218 -10.01 -14.48 -11.33
CA ARG A 218 -11.13 -13.52 -11.35
C ARG A 218 -12.18 -13.92 -10.32
N LEU A 219 -12.81 -12.92 -9.70
CA LEU A 219 -14.02 -13.14 -8.90
C LEU A 219 -15.25 -13.26 -9.82
N ALA A 220 -15.89 -14.44 -9.85
CA ALA A 220 -17.09 -14.71 -10.66
C ALA A 220 -18.34 -14.02 -10.06
N ALA A 221 -18.49 -14.12 -8.74
CA ALA A 221 -19.44 -13.35 -7.97
C ALA A 221 -18.79 -12.88 -6.67
N ALA A 222 -18.66 -11.57 -6.51
CA ALA A 222 -18.57 -10.98 -5.18
C ALA A 222 -20.01 -10.68 -4.76
N ALA A 223 -20.53 -11.37 -3.72
CA ALA A 223 -21.76 -10.90 -3.09
C ALA A 223 -21.56 -9.41 -2.74
N GLU A 224 -22.47 -8.56 -3.22
CA GLU A 224 -22.43 -7.11 -3.01
C GLU A 224 -22.19 -6.85 -1.52
N GLY A 225 -20.98 -6.40 -1.19
CA GLY A 225 -20.48 -6.34 0.17
C GLY A 225 -19.89 -4.99 0.48
N GLU A 226 -19.79 -4.68 1.78
CA GLU A 226 -19.16 -3.48 2.34
C GLU A 226 -19.46 -2.19 1.55
N HIS A 227 -20.61 -1.59 1.85
CA HIS A 227 -20.85 -0.19 1.50
C HIS A 227 -20.52 0.70 2.70
N ASN A 228 -19.71 1.73 2.47
CA ASN A 228 -19.33 2.74 3.46
C ASN A 228 -18.51 2.16 4.65
N ASN A 229 -18.50 2.88 5.78
CA ASN A 229 -17.74 2.57 7.00
C ASN A 229 -18.28 1.35 7.79
N VAL A 230 -19.17 0.54 7.20
CA VAL A 230 -19.80 -0.61 7.85
C VAL A 230 -19.04 -1.87 7.47
N LYS A 231 -18.27 -2.39 8.41
CA LYS A 231 -17.63 -3.70 8.29
C LYS A 231 -18.70 -4.76 8.54
N GLU A 232 -18.95 -5.59 7.54
CA GLU A 232 -19.86 -6.73 7.68
C GLU A 232 -19.25 -7.76 8.65
N GLY A 233 -20.06 -8.31 9.57
CA GLY A 233 -19.57 -9.16 10.66
C GLY A 233 -19.23 -10.60 10.28
N GLN A 234 -19.38 -10.97 9.01
CA GLN A 234 -19.15 -12.34 8.54
C GLN A 234 -17.84 -12.43 7.76
N GLU A 235 -16.96 -13.32 8.20
CA GLU A 235 -15.70 -13.61 7.50
C GLU A 235 -15.99 -14.26 6.14
N ARG A 236 -15.33 -13.74 5.10
CA ARG A 236 -15.47 -14.21 3.72
C ARG A 236 -14.19 -14.93 3.31
N PHE A 237 -14.36 -15.97 2.49
CA PHE A 237 -13.27 -16.82 2.03
C PHE A 237 -13.27 -16.86 0.50
N PHE A 238 -12.09 -17.04 -0.09
CA PHE A 238 -11.99 -17.36 -1.51
C PHE A 238 -12.26 -18.84 -1.68
N ILE A 239 -13.33 -19.17 -2.41
CA ILE A 239 -13.80 -20.52 -2.70
C ILE A 239 -13.78 -20.69 -4.22
N ILE A 240 -13.27 -21.81 -4.74
CA ILE A 240 -13.28 -22.07 -6.18
C ILE A 240 -14.73 -22.08 -6.69
N HIS A 241 -14.98 -21.47 -7.86
CA HIS A 241 -16.33 -21.36 -8.38
C HIS A 241 -16.82 -22.70 -8.94
N ASP A 242 -17.84 -23.30 -8.32
CA ASP A 242 -18.28 -24.68 -8.58
C ASP A 242 -18.70 -24.94 -10.04
N SER A 243 -19.40 -23.99 -10.68
CA SER A 243 -19.93 -24.18 -12.03
C SER A 243 -18.91 -23.96 -13.15
N GLN A 244 -17.95 -23.07 -12.96
CA GLN A 244 -17.03 -22.62 -14.02
C GLN A 244 -15.64 -22.28 -13.45
N ALA A 245 -15.07 -23.20 -12.68
CA ALA A 245 -13.76 -23.02 -12.03
C ALA A 245 -12.66 -22.61 -13.02
N LEU A 246 -12.60 -23.21 -14.22
CA LEU A 246 -11.64 -22.87 -15.28
C LEU A 246 -12.34 -22.51 -16.59
N GLN A 247 -11.84 -21.48 -17.25
CA GLN A 247 -12.25 -21.07 -18.60
C GLN A 247 -11.04 -20.72 -19.46
N LEU A 248 -11.12 -21.02 -20.75
CA LEU A 248 -10.18 -20.50 -21.75
C LEU A 248 -10.87 -19.35 -22.46
N GLU A 249 -10.43 -18.12 -22.17
CA GLU A 249 -10.92 -16.92 -22.82
C GLU A 249 -9.93 -16.48 -23.91
N VAL A 250 -10.42 -15.78 -24.94
CA VAL A 250 -9.57 -15.13 -25.95
C VAL A 250 -9.62 -13.64 -25.69
N ASN A 251 -8.46 -13.03 -25.43
CA ASN A 251 -8.38 -11.60 -25.16
C ASN A 251 -8.58 -10.75 -26.43
N ASP A 252 -8.68 -9.43 -26.28
CA ASP A 252 -8.85 -8.47 -27.39
C ASP A 252 -7.72 -8.52 -28.43
N GLN A 253 -6.58 -9.14 -28.08
CA GLN A 253 -5.41 -9.32 -28.95
C GLN A 253 -5.40 -10.69 -29.65
N GLY A 254 -6.44 -11.50 -29.48
CA GLY A 254 -6.56 -12.83 -30.08
C GLY A 254 -5.73 -13.91 -29.39
N GLN A 255 -5.18 -13.65 -28.21
CA GLN A 255 -4.40 -14.62 -27.43
C GLN A 255 -5.30 -15.38 -26.46
N THR A 256 -5.09 -16.69 -26.36
CA THR A 256 -5.79 -17.52 -25.38
C THR A 256 -5.21 -17.30 -23.99
N GLU A 257 -6.08 -17.08 -23.01
CA GLU A 257 -5.74 -16.88 -21.62
C GLU A 257 -6.56 -17.86 -20.75
N LEU A 258 -5.95 -18.37 -19.68
CA LEU A 258 -6.62 -19.26 -18.74
C LEU A 258 -7.22 -18.42 -17.62
N VAL A 259 -8.52 -18.51 -17.39
CA VAL A 259 -9.23 -17.83 -16.31
C VAL A 259 -9.63 -18.85 -15.25
N VAL A 260 -9.13 -18.66 -14.03
CA VAL A 260 -9.51 -19.39 -12.83
C VAL A 260 -10.48 -18.52 -12.03
N GLN A 261 -11.67 -19.04 -11.77
CA GLN A 261 -12.74 -18.27 -11.13
C GLN A 261 -12.94 -18.67 -9.67
N PHE A 262 -13.03 -17.64 -8.82
CA PHE A 262 -13.32 -17.79 -7.40
C PHE A 262 -14.58 -17.01 -7.02
N ASP A 263 -15.29 -17.49 -6.01
CA ASP A 263 -16.31 -16.75 -5.28
C ASP A 263 -15.71 -16.21 -3.99
N TYR A 264 -15.99 -14.94 -3.68
CA TYR A 264 -15.61 -14.35 -2.40
C TYR A 264 -16.87 -14.18 -1.55
N ARG A 265 -17.14 -15.13 -0.66
CA ARG A 265 -18.40 -15.20 0.12
C ARG A 265 -18.20 -15.81 1.51
N PRO A 266 -19.13 -15.59 2.46
CA PRO A 266 -19.17 -16.36 3.69
C PRO A 266 -19.31 -17.86 3.39
N ASP A 267 -18.63 -18.67 4.19
CA ASP A 267 -18.67 -20.13 4.08
C ASP A 267 -19.46 -20.74 5.23
N THR A 268 -20.60 -21.34 4.92
CA THR A 268 -21.45 -22.01 5.92
C THR A 268 -20.79 -23.25 6.52
N GLU A 269 -19.78 -23.81 5.86
CA GLU A 269 -19.04 -24.99 6.32
C GLU A 269 -17.81 -24.63 7.17
N LYS A 270 -17.56 -23.33 7.38
CA LYS A 270 -16.41 -22.84 8.15
C LYS A 270 -16.29 -23.55 9.49
N SER A 271 -15.12 -24.14 9.74
CA SER A 271 -14.74 -24.69 11.04
C SER A 271 -13.33 -24.25 11.45
N GLY A 272 -13.16 -23.90 12.72
CA GLY A 272 -11.85 -23.47 13.26
C GLY A 272 -11.43 -22.05 12.88
N GLN A 273 -10.12 -21.81 12.94
CA GLN A 273 -9.52 -20.49 12.69
C GLN A 273 -9.63 -20.08 11.23
N ALA A 274 -9.86 -18.79 10.96
CA ALA A 274 -10.07 -18.26 9.61
C ALA A 274 -8.89 -18.53 8.67
N ALA A 275 -7.65 -18.31 9.11
CA ALA A 275 -6.47 -18.51 8.28
C ALA A 275 -6.32 -19.98 7.86
N THR A 276 -6.49 -20.92 8.80
CA THR A 276 -6.45 -22.36 8.54
C THR A 276 -7.59 -22.79 7.61
N TRP A 277 -8.76 -22.20 7.77
CA TRP A 277 -9.91 -22.49 6.89
C TRP A 277 -9.66 -22.01 5.46
N GLN A 278 -9.12 -20.80 5.29
CA GLN A 278 -8.73 -20.28 3.97
C GLN A 278 -7.69 -21.20 3.31
N GLN A 279 -6.67 -21.65 4.05
CA GLN A 279 -5.67 -22.60 3.53
C GLN A 279 -6.31 -23.92 3.07
N LYS A 280 -7.28 -24.45 3.83
CA LYS A 280 -8.02 -25.65 3.44
C LYS A 280 -8.77 -25.44 2.12
N ARG A 281 -9.50 -24.32 1.97
CA ARG A 281 -10.22 -24.01 0.73
C ARG A 281 -9.30 -23.79 -0.47
N LEU A 282 -8.12 -23.21 -0.25
CA LEU A 282 -7.11 -23.07 -1.30
C LEU A 282 -6.53 -24.43 -1.72
N ALA A 283 -6.29 -25.35 -0.79
CA ALA A 283 -5.84 -26.71 -1.12
C ALA A 283 -6.90 -27.50 -1.90
N GLU A 284 -8.18 -27.35 -1.54
CA GLU A 284 -9.30 -27.93 -2.31
C GLU A 284 -9.38 -27.30 -3.71
N ALA A 285 -9.22 -25.98 -3.83
CA ALA A 285 -9.18 -25.29 -5.11
C ALA A 285 -8.03 -25.79 -5.99
N GLU A 286 -6.83 -25.99 -5.43
CA GLU A 286 -5.67 -26.53 -6.16
C GLU A 286 -5.96 -27.93 -6.74
N GLN A 287 -6.61 -28.81 -5.96
CA GLN A 287 -7.02 -30.13 -6.44
C GLN A 287 -8.03 -30.03 -7.60
N VAL A 288 -9.07 -29.19 -7.44
CA VAL A 288 -10.09 -28.98 -8.50
C VAL A 288 -9.45 -28.41 -9.77
N ILE A 289 -8.54 -27.45 -9.62
CA ILE A 289 -7.80 -26.85 -10.75
C ILE A 289 -6.94 -27.92 -11.45
N GLY A 290 -6.19 -28.72 -10.69
CA GLY A 290 -5.36 -29.80 -11.23
C GLY A 290 -6.17 -30.83 -12.02
N ASP A 291 -7.31 -31.27 -11.48
CA ASP A 291 -8.20 -32.22 -12.13
C ASP A 291 -8.82 -31.66 -13.43
N GLN A 292 -9.22 -30.38 -13.42
CA GLN A 292 -9.79 -29.74 -14.62
C GLN A 292 -8.72 -29.48 -15.69
N LEU A 293 -7.51 -29.09 -15.32
CA LEU A 293 -6.38 -28.96 -16.25
C LEU A 293 -6.01 -30.30 -16.89
N ALA A 294 -5.99 -31.38 -16.12
CA ALA A 294 -5.73 -32.72 -16.64
C ALA A 294 -6.80 -33.15 -17.66
N LYS A 295 -8.08 -32.85 -17.38
CA LYS A 295 -9.19 -33.09 -18.31
C LYS A 295 -9.03 -32.28 -19.60
N LEU A 296 -8.69 -30.99 -19.50
CA LEU A 296 -8.44 -30.13 -20.67
C LEU A 296 -7.30 -30.67 -21.54
N ALA A 297 -6.17 -31.02 -20.93
CA ALA A 297 -5.02 -31.60 -21.65
C ALA A 297 -5.39 -32.92 -22.35
N SER A 298 -6.14 -33.80 -21.68
CA SER A 298 -6.59 -35.06 -22.26
C SER A 298 -7.56 -34.85 -23.44
N ALA A 299 -8.46 -33.88 -23.35
CA ALA A 299 -9.40 -33.53 -24.42
C ALA A 299 -8.66 -32.98 -25.65
N THR A 300 -7.65 -32.12 -25.45
CA THR A 300 -6.82 -31.59 -26.54
C THR A 300 -6.03 -32.71 -27.24
N GLN A 301 -5.46 -33.65 -26.49
CA GLN A 301 -4.78 -34.82 -27.06
C GLN A 301 -5.74 -35.73 -27.85
N GLN A 302 -6.97 -35.92 -27.37
CA GLN A 302 -7.99 -36.71 -28.08
C GLN A 302 -8.42 -36.04 -29.39
N LEU A 303 -8.58 -34.70 -29.38
CA LEU A 303 -8.87 -33.91 -30.57
C LEU A 303 -7.73 -33.96 -31.59
N SER A 304 -6.47 -33.82 -31.16
CA SER A 304 -5.31 -33.93 -32.06
C SER A 304 -5.18 -35.33 -32.65
N ASN A 305 -5.40 -36.38 -31.85
CA ASN A 305 -5.35 -37.76 -32.31
C ASN A 305 -6.47 -38.07 -33.31
N SER A 306 -7.67 -37.54 -33.06
CA SER A 306 -8.82 -37.68 -33.95
C SER A 306 -8.63 -36.92 -35.27
N ALA A 307 -8.11 -35.69 -35.23
CA ALA A 307 -7.74 -34.93 -36.43
C ALA A 307 -6.64 -35.64 -37.24
N THR A 308 -5.63 -36.20 -36.56
CA THR A 308 -4.56 -36.97 -37.21
C THR A 308 -5.10 -38.25 -37.86
N GLN A 309 -6.01 -38.97 -37.20
CA GLN A 309 -6.66 -40.17 -37.76
C GLN A 309 -7.58 -39.84 -38.93
N GLN A 310 -8.30 -38.73 -38.89
CA GLN A 310 -9.14 -38.28 -40.01
C GLN A 310 -8.28 -37.89 -41.22
N LEU A 311 -7.17 -37.18 -41.01
CA LEU A 311 -6.21 -36.85 -42.06
C LEU A 311 -5.56 -38.10 -42.66
N SER A 312 -5.18 -39.08 -41.82
CA SER A 312 -4.63 -40.36 -42.32
C SER A 312 -5.67 -41.15 -43.11
N ASN A 313 -6.91 -41.22 -42.63
CA ASN A 313 -7.98 -41.95 -43.32
C ASN A 313 -8.35 -41.30 -44.65
N SER A 314 -8.42 -39.96 -44.71
CA SER A 314 -8.60 -39.24 -45.98
C SER A 314 -7.42 -39.46 -46.93
N ALA A 315 -6.18 -39.42 -46.45
CA ALA A 315 -5.02 -39.72 -47.28
C ALA A 315 -5.08 -41.15 -47.84
N THR A 316 -5.40 -42.15 -47.03
CA THR A 316 -5.55 -43.54 -47.48
C THR A 316 -6.68 -43.71 -48.50
N GLN A 317 -7.82 -43.03 -48.32
CA GLN A 317 -8.92 -43.05 -49.30
C GLN A 317 -8.52 -42.43 -50.64
N HIS A 318 -7.78 -41.32 -50.64
CA HIS A 318 -7.27 -40.69 -51.87
C HIS A 318 -6.22 -41.55 -52.58
N PHE A 319 -5.32 -42.22 -51.85
CA PHE A 319 -4.35 -43.16 -52.45
C PHE A 319 -5.01 -44.43 -53.01
N THR A 320 -6.10 -44.89 -52.40
CA THR A 320 -6.85 -46.06 -52.88
C THR A 320 -7.62 -45.73 -54.17
N PHE A 321 -8.22 -44.54 -54.25
CA PHE A 321 -8.87 -44.02 -55.47
C PHE A 321 -7.88 -43.80 -56.63
N ALA A 322 -6.66 -43.33 -56.34
CA ALA A 322 -5.62 -43.14 -57.36
C ALA A 322 -5.02 -44.46 -57.90
N SER A 323 -5.22 -45.59 -57.19
CA SER A 323 -4.72 -46.91 -57.61
C SER A 323 -5.77 -47.77 -58.34
N THR A 324 -6.99 -47.27 -58.52
CA THR A 324 -8.11 -47.99 -59.16
C THR A 324 -8.60 -47.35 -60.48
N HIS A 325 -7.85 -46.40 -61.04
CA HIS A 325 -8.08 -45.80 -62.35
C HIS A 325 -6.87 -45.92 -63.27
#